data_AF-A0A818VC12-F1
#
_entry.id   AF-A0A818VC12-F1
#
_cell.length_a   1.000
_cell.length_b   1.000
_cell.length_c   1.000
_cell.angle_alpha   90.00
_cell.angle_beta   90.00
_cell.angle_gamma   90.00
#
_symmetry.space_group_name_H-M   'P 1'
#
loop_
_entity.id
_entity.type
_entity.pdbx_description
1 polymer ?
#
loop_
_entity_poly.entity_id
_entity_poly.type
_entity_poly.pdbx_seq_one_letter_code
_entity_poly.pdbx_strand_id
1 'polypeptide(L)'
;MAAFQQHVTSCDPDNMAPCEYCQCLYKFYQLDDHSRYCRNISEQQRQQAFLDFILPKLKYSFTPVQVRFYIEQQRQNRRVLDPHEIVDTLAAFERGNYWRVRAQQDATYRAQLDEHERQLAANAQRNEELQRRYNELKADEAFKAQNCRLCPHCKRVAQHMGGCSSMVCGRNYHGGDQQSGCGKNFNWDQAEPYIPITNRALEQIKNDLPRPENKQRVVHTGIRCDDCHNDVEGILFSCIHCPSLIYCEKCEQRCTLAHSEELRQQKKQQHVFQLITTPEVLHIRQRR
;
A
#
# COMPACT_ATOMS: atom_id res chain seq x y z
N MET A 1 -22.96 17.95 13.21
CA MET A 1 -22.02 16.95 13.78
C MET A 1 -22.52 15.52 13.65
N ALA A 2 -23.77 15.17 14.02
CA ALA A 2 -24.27 13.79 13.95
C ALA A 2 -24.12 13.08 12.58
N ALA A 3 -24.38 13.77 11.46
CA ALA A 3 -24.23 13.20 10.12
C ALA A 3 -22.77 12.95 9.70
N PHE A 4 -21.83 13.79 10.16
CA PHE A 4 -20.39 13.60 9.93
C PHE A 4 -19.85 12.44 10.77
N GLN A 5 -20.33 12.35 12.01
CA GLN A 5 -19.96 11.31 12.97
C GLN A 5 -20.40 9.92 12.51
N GLN A 6 -21.63 9.80 11.97
CA GLN A 6 -22.12 8.56 11.34
C GLN A 6 -21.32 8.15 10.09
N HIS A 7 -20.85 9.11 9.31
CA HIS A 7 -20.05 8.84 8.10
C HIS A 7 -18.63 8.36 8.43
N VAL A 8 -17.97 8.98 9.42
CA VAL A 8 -16.61 8.55 9.83
C VAL A 8 -16.65 7.16 10.46
N THR A 9 -17.63 6.86 11.33
CA THR A 9 -17.78 5.52 11.91
C THR A 9 -18.07 4.42 10.90
N SER A 10 -18.60 4.76 9.71
CA SER A 10 -18.85 3.78 8.64
C SER A 10 -17.72 3.66 7.62
N CYS A 11 -16.80 4.64 7.59
CA CYS A 11 -15.70 4.69 6.62
C CYS A 11 -14.32 4.40 7.20
N ASP A 12 -14.10 4.55 8.52
CA ASP A 12 -12.81 4.28 9.17
C ASP A 12 -13.00 3.43 10.44
N PRO A 13 -12.59 2.15 10.44
CA PRO A 13 -12.82 1.24 11.56
C PRO A 13 -12.11 1.66 12.86
N ASP A 14 -11.10 2.54 12.78
CA ASP A 14 -10.32 2.97 13.95
C ASP A 14 -10.87 4.26 14.61
N ASN A 15 -11.94 4.85 14.06
CA ASN A 15 -12.56 6.09 14.58
C ASN A 15 -11.56 7.25 14.75
N MET A 16 -10.61 7.38 13.82
CA MET A 16 -9.62 8.44 13.83
C MET A 16 -10.00 9.58 12.88
N ALA A 17 -9.67 10.81 13.26
CA ALA A 17 -9.88 12.00 12.45
C ALA A 17 -8.69 12.96 12.60
N PRO A 18 -8.27 13.64 11.53
CA PRO A 18 -7.17 14.59 11.58
C PRO A 18 -7.61 15.89 12.28
N CYS A 19 -6.75 16.43 13.14
CA CYS A 19 -6.93 17.77 13.70
C CYS A 19 -6.72 18.85 12.64
N GLU A 20 -7.62 19.84 12.57
CA GLU A 20 -7.55 20.92 11.57
C GLU A 20 -6.29 21.79 11.69
N TYR A 21 -5.67 21.84 12.87
CA TYR A 21 -4.53 22.72 13.16
C TYR A 21 -3.16 22.06 13.00
N CYS A 22 -3.04 20.77 13.33
CA CYS A 22 -1.76 20.04 13.25
C CYS A 22 -1.77 18.85 12.29
N GLN A 23 -2.93 18.47 11.73
CA GLN A 23 -3.14 17.31 10.87
C GLN A 23 -2.81 15.94 11.50
N CYS A 24 -2.52 15.89 12.81
CA CYS A 24 -2.35 14.63 13.52
C CYS A 24 -3.69 13.91 13.67
N LEU A 25 -3.68 12.57 13.56
CA LEU A 25 -4.86 11.73 13.77
C LEU A 25 -5.12 11.53 15.26
N TYR A 26 -6.35 11.81 15.68
CA TYR A 26 -6.85 11.54 17.03
C TYR A 26 -8.11 10.69 16.96
N LYS A 27 -8.34 9.89 18.00
CA LYS A 27 -9.65 9.26 18.18
C LYS A 27 -10.71 10.34 18.31
N PHE A 28 -11.88 10.12 17.72
CA PHE A 28 -12.92 11.13 17.62
C PHE A 28 -13.28 11.79 18.97
N TYR A 29 -13.36 11.01 20.05
CA TYR A 29 -13.66 11.51 21.39
C TYR A 29 -12.56 12.37 22.02
N GLN A 30 -11.35 12.37 21.44
CA GLN A 30 -10.21 13.19 21.87
C GLN A 30 -10.01 14.41 20.95
N LEU A 31 -10.72 14.46 19.81
CA LEU A 31 -10.47 15.45 18.77
C LEU A 31 -10.87 16.86 19.21
N ASP A 32 -11.99 17.03 19.91
CA ASP A 32 -12.47 18.35 20.33
C ASP A 32 -11.55 18.97 21.39
N ASP A 33 -11.18 18.19 22.41
CA ASP A 33 -10.25 18.62 23.45
C ASP A 33 -8.87 18.92 22.87
N HIS A 34 -8.39 18.06 21.97
CA HIS A 34 -7.14 18.29 21.27
C HIS A 34 -7.21 19.54 20.40
N SER A 35 -8.26 19.74 19.60
CA SER A 35 -8.38 20.87 18.68
C SER A 35 -8.40 22.20 19.44
N ARG A 36 -9.06 22.26 20.59
CA ARG A 36 -9.05 23.42 21.50
C ARG A 36 -7.65 23.70 22.03
N TYR A 37 -6.93 22.68 22.47
CA TYR A 37 -5.55 22.82 22.92
C TYR A 37 -4.61 23.25 21.77
N CYS A 38 -4.74 22.59 20.62
CA CYS A 38 -3.90 22.73 19.43
C CYS A 38 -4.01 24.13 18.79
N ARG A 39 -5.19 24.75 18.88
CA ARG A 39 -5.44 26.13 18.46
C ARG A 39 -4.61 27.14 19.26
N ASN A 40 -4.34 26.86 20.54
CA ASN A 40 -3.74 27.81 21.48
C ASN A 40 -2.22 27.66 21.60
N ILE A 41 -1.63 26.61 21.04
CA ILE A 41 -0.18 26.40 21.03
C ILE A 41 0.46 26.98 19.77
N SER A 42 1.75 27.33 19.84
CA SER A 42 2.48 27.87 18.69
C SER A 42 2.68 26.80 17.61
N GLU A 43 2.93 27.22 16.37
CA GLU A 43 3.23 26.30 15.27
C GLU A 43 4.45 25.41 15.58
N GLN A 44 5.47 25.99 16.21
CA GLN A 44 6.67 25.27 16.62
C GLN A 44 6.36 24.19 17.67
N GLN A 45 5.44 24.45 18.60
CA GLN A 45 4.97 23.46 19.58
C GLN A 45 4.14 22.36 18.91
N ARG A 46 3.30 22.69 17.91
CA ARG A 46 2.57 21.67 17.12
C ARG A 46 3.52 20.76 16.36
N GLN A 47 4.52 21.31 15.70
CA GLN A 47 5.54 20.55 14.98
C GLN A 47 6.35 19.65 15.92
N GLN A 48 6.69 20.14 17.11
CA GLN A 48 7.41 19.34 18.09
C GLN A 48 6.56 18.18 18.62
N ALA A 49 5.31 18.42 18.99
CA ALA A 49 4.40 17.36 19.43
C ALA A 49 4.18 16.28 18.36
N PHE A 50 4.17 16.66 17.07
CA PHE A 50 4.09 15.72 15.97
C PHE A 50 5.36 14.85 15.84
N LEU A 51 6.54 15.45 15.98
CA LEU A 51 7.80 14.71 15.99
C LEU A 51 7.89 13.77 17.18
N ASP A 52 7.48 14.23 18.37
CA ASP A 52 7.47 13.42 19.59
C ASP A 52 6.50 12.23 19.48
N PHE A 53 5.47 12.33 18.62
CA PHE A 53 4.59 11.20 18.30
C PHE A 53 5.21 10.23 17.28
N ILE A 54 5.87 10.74 16.24
CA ILE A 54 6.43 9.91 15.16
C ILE A 54 7.70 9.20 15.62
N LEU A 55 8.64 9.91 16.24
CA LEU A 55 9.98 9.39 16.55
C LEU A 55 9.98 8.10 17.38
N PRO A 56 9.14 7.92 18.42
CA PRO A 56 9.08 6.66 19.16
C PRO A 56 8.47 5.49 18.38
N LYS A 57 7.71 5.77 17.31
CA LYS A 57 7.08 4.76 16.46
C LYS A 57 7.97 4.35 15.28
N LEU A 58 8.98 5.15 14.97
CA LEU A 58 9.99 4.79 13.99
C LEU A 58 10.86 3.67 14.57
N LYS A 59 11.05 2.61 13.79
CA LYS A 59 11.83 1.43 14.17
C LYS A 59 13.34 1.75 14.28
N TYR A 60 13.77 2.91 13.81
CA TYR A 60 15.16 3.34 13.71
C TYR A 60 15.34 4.78 14.19
N SER A 61 16.59 5.13 14.54
CA SER A 61 16.94 6.42 15.12
C SER A 61 17.00 7.53 14.07
N PHE A 62 15.85 8.09 13.71
CA PHE A 62 15.79 9.35 12.99
C PHE A 62 16.03 10.52 13.94
N THR A 63 16.73 11.53 13.44
CA THR A 63 16.78 12.83 14.13
C THR A 63 15.51 13.63 13.84
N PRO A 64 15.05 14.49 14.77
CA PRO A 64 13.93 15.40 14.51
C PRO A 64 14.10 16.23 13.24
N VAL A 65 15.34 16.59 12.90
CA VAL A 65 15.68 17.36 11.70
C VAL A 65 15.41 16.56 10.41
N GLN A 66 15.79 15.27 10.37
CA GLN A 66 15.54 14.41 9.21
C GLN A 66 14.04 14.19 8.97
N VAL A 67 13.28 13.98 10.05
CA VAL A 67 11.82 13.81 9.95
C VAL A 67 11.17 15.10 9.46
N ARG A 68 11.58 16.28 9.97
CA ARG A 68 11.10 17.59 9.46
C ARG A 68 11.39 17.77 7.98
N PHE A 69 12.63 17.53 7.57
CA PHE A 69 13.03 17.64 6.17
C PHE A 69 12.17 16.75 5.26
N TYR A 70 11.92 15.51 5.68
CA TYR A 70 11.04 14.59 4.94
C TYR A 70 9.61 15.12 4.84
N ILE A 71 9.01 15.56 5.95
CA ILE A 71 7.65 16.11 5.97
C ILE A 71 7.55 17.34 5.06
N GLU A 72 8.52 18.25 5.12
CA GLU A 72 8.57 19.45 4.27
C GLU A 72 8.64 19.09 2.79
N GLN A 73 9.47 18.11 2.42
CA GLN A 73 9.57 17.62 1.04
C GLN A 73 8.23 17.03 0.55
N GLN A 74 7.50 16.32 1.40
CA GLN A 74 6.20 15.72 1.04
C GLN A 74 5.10 16.79 0.91
N ARG A 75 5.15 17.85 1.75
CA ARG A 75 4.28 19.02 1.62
C ARG A 75 4.50 19.78 0.31
N GLN A 76 5.76 19.93 -0.12
CA GLN A 76 6.09 20.53 -1.43
C GLN A 76 5.49 19.71 -2.59
N ASN A 77 5.43 18.39 -2.45
CA ASN A 77 4.78 17.48 -3.40
C ASN A 77 3.24 17.44 -3.26
N ARG A 78 2.64 18.31 -2.44
CA ARG A 78 1.18 18.38 -2.16
C ARG A 78 0.57 17.06 -1.69
N ARG A 79 1.35 16.17 -1.07
CA ARG A 79 0.83 14.96 -0.44
C ARG A 79 0.39 15.27 0.99
N VAL A 80 -0.87 14.99 1.30
CA VAL A 80 -1.35 14.88 2.68
C VAL A 80 -0.97 13.48 3.13
N LEU A 81 -0.01 13.37 4.04
CA LEU A 81 0.42 12.08 4.55
C LEU A 81 -0.20 11.83 5.91
N ASP A 82 -0.87 10.70 6.03
CA ASP A 82 -1.24 10.13 7.32
C ASP A 82 0.04 9.89 8.16
N PRO A 83 0.06 10.25 9.46
CA PRO A 83 1.15 9.88 10.37
C PRO A 83 1.61 8.42 10.25
N HIS A 84 0.71 7.46 10.01
CA HIS A 84 1.08 6.06 9.78
C HIS A 84 1.80 5.86 8.45
N GLU A 85 1.32 6.49 7.38
CA GLU A 85 1.97 6.47 6.07
C GLU A 85 3.37 7.10 6.12
N ILE A 86 3.58 8.14 6.94
CA ILE A 86 4.91 8.73 7.19
C ILE A 86 5.84 7.71 7.85
N VAL A 87 5.35 7.00 8.88
CA VAL A 87 6.14 5.95 9.56
C VAL A 87 6.53 4.84 8.59
N ASP A 88 5.58 4.37 7.76
CA ASP A 88 5.81 3.29 6.81
C ASP A 88 6.76 3.71 5.66
N THR A 89 6.61 4.93 5.16
CA THR A 89 7.48 5.47 4.10
C THR A 89 8.90 5.74 4.60
N LEU A 90 9.06 6.28 5.81
CA LEU A 90 10.38 6.43 6.44
C LEU A 90 11.05 5.08 6.69
N ALA A 91 10.30 4.08 7.17
CA ALA A 91 10.80 2.72 7.33
C ALA A 91 11.15 2.06 5.99
N ALA A 92 10.43 2.35 4.92
CA ALA A 92 10.77 1.89 3.56
C ALA A 92 12.03 2.58 3.03
N PHE A 93 12.17 3.88 3.26
CA PHE A 93 13.33 4.68 2.84
C PHE A 93 14.64 4.17 3.47
N GLU A 94 14.62 3.85 4.76
CA GLU A 94 15.79 3.30 5.45
C GLU A 94 16.12 1.89 5.04
N ARG A 95 15.14 1.01 4.84
CA ARG A 95 15.41 -0.31 4.26
C ARG A 95 16.13 -0.15 2.93
N GLY A 96 15.66 0.74 2.06
CA GLY A 96 16.34 1.05 0.79
C GLY A 96 17.78 1.54 0.97
N ASN A 97 18.03 2.45 1.91
CA ASN A 97 19.37 2.96 2.18
C ASN A 97 20.30 1.91 2.82
N TYR A 98 19.79 1.08 3.72
CA TYR A 98 20.52 -0.03 4.32
C TYR A 98 20.99 -1.02 3.25
N TRP A 99 20.10 -1.42 2.33
CA TRP A 99 20.46 -2.30 1.21
C TRP A 99 21.52 -1.67 0.31
N ARG A 100 21.44 -0.36 0.02
CA ARG A 100 22.46 0.34 -0.78
C ARG A 100 23.83 0.38 -0.09
N VAL A 101 23.86 0.66 1.21
CA VAL A 101 25.12 0.69 1.99
C VAL A 101 25.74 -0.71 2.07
N ARG A 102 24.94 -1.76 2.28
CA ARG A 102 25.43 -3.15 2.29
C ARG A 102 25.84 -3.64 0.90
N ALA A 103 25.14 -3.26 -0.16
CA ALA A 103 25.50 -3.58 -1.55
C ALA A 103 26.86 -3.01 -1.99
N GLN A 104 27.33 -1.94 -1.34
CA GLN A 104 28.70 -1.44 -1.56
C GLN A 104 29.78 -2.32 -0.91
N GLN A 105 29.40 -3.10 0.12
CA GLN A 105 30.33 -3.94 0.88
C GLN A 105 30.41 -5.38 0.35
N ASP A 106 29.36 -5.87 -0.33
CA ASP A 106 29.26 -7.27 -0.77
C ASP A 106 28.46 -7.39 -2.08
N ALA A 107 29.01 -8.17 -3.03
CA ALA A 107 28.43 -8.40 -4.35
C ALA A 107 27.10 -9.17 -4.31
N THR A 108 26.86 -9.99 -3.28
CA THR A 108 25.61 -10.75 -3.13
C THR A 108 24.43 -9.82 -2.84
N TYR A 109 24.63 -8.80 -2.02
CA TYR A 109 23.62 -7.77 -1.71
C TYR A 109 23.31 -6.89 -2.91
N ARG A 110 24.31 -6.61 -3.77
CA ARG A 110 24.09 -5.88 -5.01
C ARG A 110 23.16 -6.64 -5.96
N ALA A 111 23.38 -7.94 -6.14
CA ALA A 111 22.51 -8.77 -6.97
C ALA A 111 21.07 -8.83 -6.43
N GLN A 112 20.91 -8.90 -5.10
CA GLN A 112 19.59 -8.87 -4.45
C GLN A 112 18.89 -7.51 -4.63
N LEU A 113 19.63 -6.41 -4.52
CA LEU A 113 19.10 -5.06 -4.74
C LEU A 113 18.65 -4.88 -6.20
N ASP A 114 19.48 -5.29 -7.17
CA ASP A 114 19.15 -5.22 -8.60
C ASP A 114 17.91 -6.06 -8.93
N GLU A 115 17.75 -7.25 -8.34
CA GLU A 115 16.54 -8.06 -8.47
C GLU A 115 15.31 -7.36 -7.88
N HIS A 116 15.42 -6.81 -6.68
CA HIS A 116 14.33 -6.09 -6.03
C HIS A 116 13.90 -4.85 -6.83
N GLU A 117 14.86 -4.08 -7.37
CA GLU A 117 14.58 -2.92 -8.22
C GLU A 117 13.88 -3.33 -9.53
N ARG A 118 14.28 -4.45 -10.16
CA ARG A 118 13.59 -5.00 -11.33
C ARG A 118 12.14 -5.39 -11.01
N GLN A 119 11.90 -6.02 -9.87
CA GLN A 119 10.54 -6.37 -9.44
C GLN A 119 9.67 -5.13 -9.18
N LEU A 120 10.23 -4.10 -8.52
CA LEU A 120 9.53 -2.82 -8.32
C LEU A 120 9.16 -2.16 -9.65
N ALA A 121 10.09 -2.13 -10.61
CA ALA A 121 9.84 -1.56 -11.93
C ALA A 121 8.75 -2.35 -12.70
N ALA A 122 8.80 -3.68 -12.67
CA ALA A 122 7.79 -4.53 -13.30
C ALA A 122 6.40 -4.32 -12.67
N ASN A 123 6.32 -4.22 -11.34
CA ASN A 123 5.08 -3.95 -10.63
C ASN A 123 4.53 -2.56 -10.96
N ALA A 124 5.39 -1.54 -11.05
CA ALA A 124 4.99 -0.19 -11.44
C ALA A 124 4.37 -0.17 -12.85
N GLN A 125 5.03 -0.79 -13.84
CA GLN A 125 4.50 -0.89 -15.21
C GLN A 125 3.16 -1.63 -15.27
N ARG A 126 3.04 -2.75 -14.54
CA ARG A 126 1.77 -3.51 -14.46
C ARG A 126 0.65 -2.67 -13.85
N ASN A 127 0.94 -1.90 -12.81
CA ASN A 127 -0.05 -1.04 -12.15
C ASN A 127 -0.50 0.11 -13.05
N GLU A 128 0.42 0.73 -13.81
CA GLU A 128 0.09 1.74 -14.81
C GLU A 128 -0.84 1.20 -15.90
N GLU A 129 -0.54 0.00 -16.43
CA GLU A 129 -1.38 -0.70 -17.41
C GLU A 129 -2.80 -0.95 -16.88
N LEU A 130 -2.92 -1.47 -15.66
CA LEU A 130 -4.21 -1.73 -15.02
C LEU A 130 -5.00 -0.45 -14.79
N GLN A 131 -4.33 0.62 -14.35
CA GLN A 131 -4.95 1.93 -14.16
C GLN A 131 -5.47 2.50 -15.49
N ARG A 132 -4.74 2.30 -16.58
CA ARG A 132 -5.17 2.72 -17.92
C ARG A 132 -6.43 1.97 -18.35
N ARG A 133 -6.45 0.64 -18.25
CA ARG A 133 -7.63 -0.20 -18.57
C ARG A 133 -8.84 0.15 -17.72
N TYR A 134 -8.61 0.45 -16.44
CA TYR A 134 -9.67 0.92 -15.54
C TYR A 134 -10.28 2.24 -16.02
N ASN A 135 -9.45 3.19 -16.42
CA ASN A 135 -9.91 4.47 -16.93
C ASN A 135 -10.67 4.33 -18.26
N GLU A 136 -10.20 3.46 -19.16
CA GLU A 136 -10.88 3.11 -20.41
C GLU A 136 -12.27 2.51 -20.13
N LEU A 137 -12.35 1.50 -19.25
CA LEU A 137 -13.64 0.90 -18.87
C LEU A 137 -14.60 1.92 -18.25
N LYS A 138 -14.08 2.82 -17.40
CA LYS A 138 -14.87 3.88 -16.79
C LYS A 138 -15.41 4.86 -17.83
N ALA A 139 -14.60 5.21 -18.84
CA ALA A 139 -15.01 6.08 -19.94
C ALA A 139 -16.09 5.39 -20.80
N ASP A 140 -15.90 4.12 -21.13
CA ASP A 140 -16.87 3.32 -21.90
C ASP A 140 -18.21 3.19 -21.18
N GLU A 141 -18.20 2.90 -19.88
CA GLU A 141 -19.43 2.80 -19.09
C GLU A 141 -20.13 4.16 -18.96
N ALA A 142 -19.39 5.26 -18.80
CA ALA A 142 -19.95 6.61 -18.79
C ALA A 142 -20.57 6.97 -20.16
N PHE A 143 -19.89 6.61 -21.26
CA PHE A 143 -20.40 6.81 -22.60
C PHE A 143 -21.70 6.03 -22.83
N LYS A 144 -21.75 4.75 -22.42
CA LYS A 144 -22.97 3.94 -22.50
C LYS A 144 -24.10 4.53 -21.66
N ALA A 145 -23.81 5.01 -20.45
CA ALA A 145 -24.83 5.64 -19.60
C ALA A 145 -25.51 6.84 -20.27
N GLN A 146 -24.73 7.63 -21.02
CA GLN A 146 -25.21 8.83 -21.68
C GLN A 146 -25.87 8.55 -23.03
N ASN A 147 -25.38 7.56 -23.78
CA ASN A 147 -25.75 7.35 -25.19
C ASN A 147 -26.55 6.07 -25.45
N CYS A 148 -26.71 5.20 -24.45
CA CYS A 148 -27.37 3.91 -24.61
C CYS A 148 -28.63 3.77 -23.75
N ARG A 149 -29.57 2.97 -24.24
CA ARG A 149 -30.83 2.62 -23.56
C ARG A 149 -31.10 1.13 -23.66
N LEU A 150 -31.98 0.62 -22.80
CA LEU A 150 -32.34 -0.79 -22.72
C LEU A 150 -33.59 -1.07 -23.55
N CYS A 151 -33.55 -2.13 -24.36
CA CYS A 151 -34.74 -2.61 -25.05
C CYS A 151 -35.81 -3.03 -24.01
N PRO A 152 -37.07 -2.54 -24.12
CA PRO A 152 -38.11 -2.85 -23.14
C PRO A 152 -38.51 -4.33 -23.10
N HIS A 153 -38.18 -5.10 -24.14
CA HIS A 153 -38.58 -6.50 -24.26
C HIS A 153 -37.52 -7.50 -23.80
N CYS A 154 -36.24 -7.27 -24.11
CA CYS A 154 -35.15 -8.20 -23.78
C CYS A 154 -34.03 -7.58 -22.95
N LYS A 155 -34.17 -6.30 -22.55
CA LYS A 155 -33.20 -5.55 -21.75
C LYS A 155 -31.79 -5.46 -22.33
N ARG A 156 -31.65 -5.71 -23.64
CA ARG A 156 -30.37 -5.53 -24.34
C ARG A 156 -30.06 -4.04 -24.49
N VAL A 157 -28.78 -3.70 -24.33
CA VAL A 157 -28.25 -2.36 -24.59
C VAL A 157 -28.31 -2.08 -26.09
N ALA A 158 -28.95 -0.99 -26.46
CA ALA A 158 -28.92 -0.43 -27.80
C ALA A 158 -28.29 0.96 -27.74
N GLN A 159 -27.67 1.40 -28.83
CA GLN A 159 -27.12 2.74 -29.02
C GLN A 159 -27.87 3.42 -30.16
N HIS A 160 -28.20 4.70 -30.02
CA HIS A 160 -28.81 5.49 -31.08
C HIS A 160 -27.74 6.25 -31.87
N MET A 161 -27.55 5.91 -33.14
CA MET A 161 -26.58 6.57 -34.02
C MET A 161 -27.18 7.74 -34.83
N GLY A 162 -28.41 8.14 -34.52
CA GLY A 162 -29.16 9.20 -35.23
C GLY A 162 -30.37 8.66 -36.00
N GLY A 163 -31.25 9.56 -36.43
CA GLY A 163 -32.46 9.22 -37.19
C GLY A 163 -33.75 9.29 -36.36
N CYS A 164 -34.71 8.43 -36.71
CA CYS A 164 -36.01 8.36 -36.03
C CYS A 164 -35.92 7.59 -34.71
N SER A 165 -36.71 7.98 -33.70
CA SER A 165 -36.77 7.29 -32.41
C SER A 165 -37.44 5.91 -32.47
N SER A 166 -38.08 5.54 -33.58
CA SER A 166 -38.60 4.19 -33.80
C SER A 166 -37.47 3.25 -34.25
N MET A 167 -37.07 2.31 -33.38
CA MET A 167 -35.98 1.37 -33.64
C MET A 167 -36.45 -0.09 -33.56
N VAL A 168 -35.71 -1.00 -34.21
CA VAL A 168 -35.92 -2.45 -34.14
C VAL A 168 -34.75 -3.09 -33.40
N CYS A 169 -35.02 -3.80 -32.29
CA CYS A 169 -33.96 -4.40 -31.48
C CYS A 169 -33.17 -5.46 -32.28
N GLY A 170 -31.88 -5.18 -32.55
CA GLY A 170 -30.96 -6.08 -33.24
C GLY A 170 -30.92 -5.94 -34.77
N ARG A 171 -31.53 -4.91 -35.36
CA ARG A 171 -31.48 -4.66 -36.80
C ARG A 171 -31.29 -3.18 -37.10
N ASN A 172 -30.45 -2.89 -38.08
CA ASN A 172 -30.38 -1.55 -38.67
C ASN A 172 -31.61 -1.31 -39.56
N TYR A 173 -32.12 -0.08 -39.55
CA TYR A 173 -33.29 0.31 -40.34
C TYR A 173 -33.08 0.15 -41.85
N HIS A 174 -31.83 0.28 -42.32
CA HIS A 174 -31.48 0.17 -43.74
C HIS A 174 -31.10 -1.24 -44.21
N GLY A 175 -31.19 -2.26 -43.35
CA GLY A 175 -30.72 -3.62 -43.67
C GLY A 175 -29.19 -3.68 -43.80
N GLY A 176 -28.62 -4.88 -43.59
CA GLY A 176 -27.16 -5.10 -43.68
C GLY A 176 -26.57 -5.70 -42.41
N ASP A 177 -26.88 -5.15 -41.24
CA ASP A 177 -26.40 -5.69 -39.95
C ASP A 177 -27.54 -6.35 -39.18
N GLN A 178 -27.44 -7.66 -39.02
CA GLN A 178 -28.32 -8.45 -38.17
C GLN A 178 -27.56 -8.85 -36.91
N GLN A 179 -27.72 -8.04 -35.87
CA GLN A 179 -27.15 -8.33 -34.55
C GLN A 179 -28.11 -9.20 -33.74
N SER A 180 -27.60 -9.87 -32.71
CA SER A 180 -28.46 -10.60 -31.77
C SER A 180 -29.39 -9.62 -31.04
N GLY A 181 -30.69 -9.70 -31.29
CA GLY A 181 -31.74 -8.92 -30.65
C GLY A 181 -33.09 -9.60 -30.76
N CYS A 182 -34.10 -9.11 -30.05
CA CYS A 182 -35.43 -9.75 -30.05
C CYS A 182 -36.26 -9.43 -31.31
N GLY A 183 -35.79 -8.53 -32.17
CA GLY A 183 -36.48 -8.12 -33.40
C GLY A 183 -37.76 -7.30 -33.19
N LYS A 184 -38.11 -6.95 -31.95
CA LYS A 184 -39.29 -6.14 -31.64
C LYS A 184 -38.99 -4.65 -31.81
N ASN A 185 -40.02 -3.92 -32.25
CA ASN A 185 -39.98 -2.47 -32.41
C ASN A 185 -40.17 -1.79 -31.05
N PHE A 186 -39.47 -0.70 -30.81
CA PHE A 186 -39.66 0.13 -29.63
C PHE A 186 -39.30 1.58 -29.90
N ASN A 187 -39.84 2.49 -29.08
CA ASN A 187 -39.48 3.90 -29.13
C ASN A 187 -38.28 4.14 -28.20
N TRP A 188 -37.20 4.68 -28.77
CA TRP A 188 -35.96 5.00 -28.08
C TRP A 188 -36.15 6.02 -26.95
N ASP A 189 -36.92 7.09 -27.17
CA ASP A 189 -37.07 8.19 -26.21
C ASP A 189 -37.81 7.73 -24.94
N GLN A 190 -38.65 6.71 -25.07
CA GLN A 190 -39.41 6.09 -23.99
C GLN A 190 -38.65 4.91 -23.33
N ALA A 191 -37.53 4.48 -23.90
CA ALA A 191 -36.77 3.35 -23.39
C ALA A 191 -35.99 3.73 -22.12
N GLU A 192 -35.89 2.77 -21.19
CA GLU A 192 -35.16 2.91 -19.94
C GLU A 192 -33.67 3.20 -20.21
N PRO A 193 -33.07 4.24 -19.60
CA PRO A 193 -31.64 4.52 -19.74
C PRO A 193 -30.77 3.35 -19.27
N TYR A 194 -29.60 3.17 -19.91
CA TYR A 194 -28.62 2.18 -19.43
C TYR A 194 -28.07 2.59 -18.06
N ILE A 195 -28.03 1.64 -17.12
CA ILE A 195 -27.41 1.81 -15.80
C ILE A 195 -26.05 1.11 -15.83
N PRO A 196 -24.94 1.83 -15.58
CA PRO A 196 -23.59 1.26 -15.57
C PRO A 196 -23.45 0.11 -14.57
N ILE A 197 -22.77 -0.96 -14.99
CA ILE A 197 -22.42 -2.08 -14.11
C ILE A 197 -21.12 -1.74 -13.38
N THR A 198 -21.08 -0.60 -12.70
CA THR A 198 -19.82 -0.04 -12.20
C THR A 198 -19.43 -0.59 -10.83
N ASN A 199 -20.35 -1.00 -9.98
CA ASN A 199 -19.96 -1.27 -8.59
C ASN A 199 -19.21 -2.60 -8.37
N ARG A 200 -19.44 -3.65 -9.17
CA ARG A 200 -18.85 -4.98 -8.87
C ARG A 200 -17.57 -5.27 -9.64
N ALA A 201 -17.51 -4.88 -10.92
CA ALA A 201 -16.33 -5.09 -11.76
C ALA A 201 -15.20 -4.10 -11.45
N LEU A 202 -15.51 -2.85 -11.09
CA LEU A 202 -14.49 -1.85 -10.74
C LEU A 202 -13.83 -2.14 -9.39
N GLU A 203 -14.60 -2.64 -8.41
CA GLU A 203 -14.07 -3.11 -7.13
C GLU A 203 -13.14 -4.31 -7.32
N GLN A 204 -13.51 -5.27 -8.19
CA GLN A 204 -12.63 -6.40 -8.53
C GLN A 204 -11.34 -5.94 -9.18
N ILE A 205 -11.39 -5.05 -10.18
CA ILE A 205 -10.17 -4.50 -10.81
C ILE A 205 -9.30 -3.75 -9.79
N LYS A 206 -9.89 -3.01 -8.85
CA LYS A 206 -9.15 -2.36 -7.74
C LYS A 206 -8.51 -3.36 -6.78
N ASN A 207 -9.16 -4.49 -6.53
CA ASN A 207 -8.63 -5.55 -5.66
C ASN A 207 -7.60 -6.43 -6.38
N ASP A 208 -7.69 -6.52 -7.72
CA ASP A 208 -6.75 -7.24 -8.59
C ASP A 208 -5.51 -6.42 -8.97
N LEU A 209 -5.55 -5.10 -8.76
CA LEU A 209 -4.31 -4.32 -8.64
C LEU A 209 -3.52 -4.98 -7.52
N PRO A 210 -2.29 -5.48 -7.77
CA PRO A 210 -1.46 -5.91 -6.67
C PRO A 210 -1.29 -4.67 -5.80
N ARG A 211 -1.96 -4.67 -4.63
CA ARG A 211 -1.48 -3.88 -3.50
C ARG A 211 0.00 -4.25 -3.43
N PRO A 212 0.93 -3.28 -3.49
CA PRO A 212 2.33 -3.58 -3.26
C PRO A 212 2.29 -4.38 -1.98
N GLU A 213 2.60 -5.68 -2.09
CA GLU A 213 2.23 -6.63 -1.06
C GLU A 213 2.63 -5.96 0.23
N ASN A 214 1.67 -5.70 1.12
CA ASN A 214 2.00 -5.45 2.51
C ASN A 214 2.72 -6.74 2.86
N LYS A 215 4.05 -6.74 2.67
CA LYS A 215 4.90 -7.92 2.68
C LYS A 215 4.41 -8.65 3.91
N GLN A 216 3.68 -9.75 3.72
CA GLN A 216 3.13 -10.47 4.85
C GLN A 216 4.33 -10.63 5.75
N ARG A 217 4.26 -10.05 6.96
CA ARG A 217 5.42 -10.02 7.83
C ARG A 217 5.86 -11.46 7.93
N VAL A 218 7.02 -11.79 7.36
CA VAL A 218 7.47 -13.16 7.29
C VAL A 218 7.79 -13.51 8.74
N VAL A 219 6.95 -14.34 9.35
CA VAL A 219 7.16 -14.79 10.72
C VAL A 219 7.82 -16.16 10.65
N HIS A 220 9.06 -16.24 11.11
CA HIS A 220 9.79 -17.49 11.21
C HIS A 220 9.35 -18.23 12.48
N THR A 221 8.19 -18.89 12.39
CA THR A 221 7.56 -19.57 13.52
C THR A 221 8.48 -20.65 14.08
N GLY A 222 8.72 -20.62 15.40
CA GLY A 222 9.60 -21.58 16.07
C GLY A 222 11.10 -21.23 16.01
N ILE A 223 11.47 -20.12 15.38
CA ILE A 223 12.83 -19.59 15.43
C ILE A 223 12.85 -18.31 16.25
N ARG A 224 13.60 -18.33 17.35
CA ARG A 224 13.72 -17.21 18.29
C ARG A 224 15.04 -16.48 18.11
N CYS A 225 15.00 -15.16 18.24
CA CYS A 225 16.19 -14.32 18.30
C CYS A 225 17.01 -14.63 19.56
N ASP A 226 18.32 -14.81 19.45
CA ASP A 226 19.18 -15.08 20.62
C ASP A 226 19.35 -13.90 21.56
N ASP A 227 19.01 -12.68 21.11
CA ASP A 227 19.11 -11.46 21.92
C ASP A 227 17.78 -11.09 22.60
N CYS A 228 16.69 -10.99 21.83
CA CYS A 228 15.39 -10.60 22.38
C CYS A 228 14.45 -11.77 22.70
N HIS A 229 14.81 -13.00 22.33
CA HIS A 229 14.06 -14.25 22.56
C HIS A 229 12.63 -14.32 22.00
N ASN A 230 12.22 -13.33 21.21
CA ASN A 230 10.96 -13.35 20.47
C ASN A 230 11.10 -14.11 19.14
N ASP A 231 9.98 -14.58 18.61
CA ASP A 231 9.94 -15.13 17.26
C ASP A 231 10.40 -14.08 16.24
N VAL A 232 11.17 -14.51 15.26
CA VAL A 232 11.75 -13.59 14.28
C VAL A 232 10.69 -13.15 13.28
N GLU A 233 10.31 -11.88 13.34
CA GLU A 233 9.48 -11.20 12.33
C GLU A 233 10.36 -10.44 11.33
N GLY A 234 10.16 -10.69 10.03
CA GLY A 234 10.85 -10.02 8.94
C GLY A 234 12.05 -10.81 8.45
N ILE A 235 13.24 -10.17 8.44
CA ILE A 235 14.48 -10.79 7.99
C ILE A 235 15.13 -11.53 9.16
N LEU A 236 15.46 -12.80 8.93
CA LEU A 236 16.23 -13.62 9.85
C LEU A 236 17.72 -13.59 9.47
N PHE A 237 18.57 -13.30 10.46
CA PHE A 237 20.02 -13.24 10.29
C PHE A 237 20.66 -14.43 11.00
N SER A 238 21.10 -15.42 10.23
CA SER A 238 21.78 -16.61 10.76
C SER A 238 23.27 -16.49 10.55
N CYS A 239 24.09 -16.63 11.59
CA CYS A 239 25.53 -16.60 11.44
C CYS A 239 26.03 -17.87 10.74
N ILE A 240 26.85 -17.73 9.70
CA ILE A 240 27.41 -18.87 8.96
C ILE A 240 28.45 -19.62 9.80
N HIS A 241 29.18 -18.89 10.64
CA HIS A 241 30.25 -19.45 11.49
C HIS A 241 29.75 -19.95 12.84
N CYS A 242 28.60 -19.43 13.30
CA CYS A 242 27.92 -19.85 14.51
C CYS A 242 26.50 -20.31 14.16
N PRO A 243 26.30 -21.58 13.78
CA PRO A 243 25.00 -22.08 13.30
C PRO A 243 23.86 -21.97 14.33
N SER A 244 24.19 -21.79 15.61
CA SER A 244 23.23 -21.56 16.67
C SER A 244 22.83 -20.10 16.84
N LEU A 245 23.51 -19.18 16.17
CA LEU A 245 23.35 -17.75 16.38
C LEU A 245 22.41 -17.14 15.34
N ILE A 246 21.26 -16.69 15.81
CA ILE A 246 20.15 -16.17 15.02
C ILE A 246 19.70 -14.85 15.63
N TYR A 247 19.67 -13.81 14.80
CA TYR A 247 19.15 -12.50 15.19
C TYR A 247 17.97 -12.10 14.33
N CYS A 248 17.01 -11.40 14.94
CA CYS A 248 15.98 -10.70 14.19
C CYS A 248 16.50 -9.36 13.66
N GLU A 249 15.78 -8.80 12.68
CA GLU A 249 16.08 -7.50 12.08
C GLU A 249 16.27 -6.36 13.11
N LYS A 250 15.57 -6.39 14.25
CA LYS A 250 15.71 -5.37 15.29
C LYS A 250 17.02 -5.49 16.08
N CYS A 251 17.52 -6.71 16.25
CA CYS A 251 18.68 -7.01 17.09
C CYS A 251 19.98 -7.04 16.29
N GLU A 252 19.93 -7.26 14.97
CA GLU A 252 21.11 -7.44 14.11
C GLU A 252 22.16 -6.35 14.30
N GLN A 253 21.80 -5.07 14.23
CA GLN A 253 22.77 -3.97 14.32
C GLN A 253 23.53 -3.94 15.65
N ARG A 254 22.85 -4.23 16.75
CA ARG A 254 23.47 -4.25 18.08
C ARG A 254 24.34 -5.48 18.26
N CYS A 255 23.83 -6.63 17.83
CA CYS A 255 24.44 -7.92 18.13
C CYS A 255 25.57 -8.31 17.17
N THR A 256 25.53 -7.88 15.92
CA THR A 256 26.64 -8.10 14.96
C THR A 256 27.91 -7.41 15.42
N LEU A 257 27.80 -6.19 15.97
CA LEU A 257 28.93 -5.45 16.53
C LEU A 257 29.47 -6.14 17.78
N ALA A 258 28.62 -6.43 18.76
CA ALA A 258 29.02 -7.07 20.02
C ALA A 258 29.63 -8.47 19.80
N HIS A 259 29.00 -9.29 18.96
CA HIS A 259 29.49 -10.64 18.66
C HIS A 259 30.86 -10.60 17.95
N SER A 260 31.11 -9.57 17.11
CA SER A 260 32.41 -9.40 16.47
C SER A 260 33.53 -9.04 17.46
N GLU A 261 33.22 -8.38 18.57
CA GLU A 261 34.21 -7.97 19.58
C GLU A 261 34.66 -9.13 20.47
N GLU A 262 33.73 -9.97 20.93
CA GLU A 262 34.03 -11.17 21.72
C GLU A 262 34.96 -12.13 20.97
N LEU A 263 34.86 -12.16 19.64
CA LEU A 263 35.64 -13.05 18.78
C LEU A 263 36.93 -12.41 18.25
N ARG A 264 37.01 -11.07 18.17
CA ARG A 264 38.29 -10.36 17.96
C ARG A 264 39.27 -10.67 19.08
N GLN A 265 38.79 -10.80 20.32
CA GLN A 265 39.61 -11.27 21.44
C GLN A 265 40.12 -12.71 21.22
N GLN A 266 39.42 -13.52 20.42
CA GLN A 266 39.82 -14.86 20.01
C GLN A 266 40.60 -14.92 18.69
N LYS A 267 40.98 -13.78 18.08
CA LYS A 267 41.65 -13.67 16.76
C LYS A 267 40.93 -14.41 15.62
N LYS A 268 39.61 -14.57 15.68
CA LYS A 268 38.84 -15.23 14.61
C LYS A 268 38.42 -14.22 13.54
N GLN A 269 38.20 -14.73 12.33
CA GLN A 269 37.74 -13.96 11.17
C GLN A 269 36.40 -13.27 11.45
N GLN A 270 36.10 -12.20 10.72
CA GLN A 270 34.80 -11.52 10.80
C GLN A 270 33.68 -12.51 10.47
N HIS A 271 32.64 -12.54 11.30
CA HIS A 271 31.52 -13.44 11.10
C HIS A 271 30.60 -12.91 10.00
N VAL A 272 30.35 -13.74 8.99
CA VAL A 272 29.37 -13.50 7.93
C VAL A 272 28.00 -14.03 8.34
N PHE A 273 26.95 -13.25 8.07
CA PHE A 273 25.57 -13.62 8.33
C PHE A 273 24.84 -13.91 7.02
N GLN A 274 24.10 -15.02 6.99
CA GLN A 274 23.16 -15.36 5.94
C GLN A 274 21.81 -14.70 6.24
N LEU A 275 21.24 -14.02 5.25
CA LEU A 275 19.92 -13.42 5.34
C LEU A 275 18.87 -14.37 4.79
N ILE A 276 17.82 -14.59 5.57
CA ILE A 276 16.72 -15.47 5.22
C ILE A 276 15.45 -14.64 5.28
N THR A 277 14.88 -14.39 4.11
CA THR A 277 13.72 -13.51 3.92
C THR A 277 12.43 -14.27 3.65
N THR A 278 12.52 -15.59 3.44
CA THR A 278 11.39 -16.48 3.21
C THR A 278 11.19 -17.37 4.43
N PRO A 279 9.95 -17.77 4.76
CA PRO A 279 9.66 -18.66 5.89
C PRO A 279 10.12 -20.12 5.65
N GLU A 280 11.10 -20.33 4.77
CA GLU A 280 11.61 -21.67 4.49
C GLU A 280 12.09 -22.35 5.78
N VAL A 281 11.70 -23.62 5.92
CA VAL A 281 12.03 -24.44 7.08
C VAL A 281 13.52 -24.66 7.09
N LEU A 282 14.24 -23.83 7.84
CA LEU A 282 15.61 -24.12 8.20
C LEU A 282 15.61 -25.47 8.92
N HIS A 283 16.29 -26.46 8.32
CA HIS A 283 16.62 -27.71 8.99
C HIS A 283 17.71 -27.41 10.03
N ILE A 284 17.36 -26.65 11.06
CA ILE A 284 18.21 -26.45 12.23
C ILE A 284 18.31 -27.82 12.88
N ARG A 285 19.52 -28.39 12.88
CA ARG A 285 19.82 -29.62 13.62
C ARG A 285 19.53 -29.35 15.09
N GLN A 286 18.33 -29.72 15.55
CA GLN A 286 17.93 -29.59 16.95
C GLN A 286 18.92 -30.40 17.78
N ARG A 287 19.72 -29.72 18.63
CA ARG A 287 20.45 -30.38 19.69
C ARG A 287 19.41 -30.86 20.72
N ARG A 288 19.31 -32.17 20.87
CA ARG A 288 18.75 -32.78 22.09
C ARG A 288 19.71 -32.54 23.25
#